data_AF-A0A149RXP6-F1
#
_entry.id   AF-A0A149RXP6-F1
#
_cell.length_a   1.000
_cell.length_b   1.000
_cell.length_c   1.000
_cell.angle_alpha   90.00
_cell.angle_beta   90.00
_cell.angle_gamma   90.00
#
_symmetry.space_group_name_H-M   'P 1'
#
loop_
_entity.id
_entity.type
_entity.pdbx_description
1 polymer ?
#
loop_
_entity_poly.entity_id
_entity_poly.type
_entity_poly.pdbx_seq_one_letter_code
_entity_poly.pdbx_strand_id
1 'polypeptide(L)'
;MLLSRLDEQDEEIRFINEKLSILIELLTPSEKGDGPTLDDILARLVELLRDQEPVIKRIDHTTARNNDLLEGRIVLPKAGDTPRS
;
A
#
# COMPACT_ATOMS: atom_id res chain seq x y z
N MET A 1 -3.67 1.51 24.03
CA MET A 1 -4.39 1.13 22.79
C MET A 1 -4.67 2.32 21.87
N LEU A 2 -5.12 3.48 22.40
CA LEU A 2 -5.33 4.67 21.57
C LEU A 2 -4.00 5.37 21.20
N LEU A 3 -3.06 5.44 22.15
CA LEU A 3 -1.71 5.97 21.94
C LEU A 3 -0.92 5.18 20.89
N SER A 4 -0.95 3.84 20.97
CA SER A 4 -0.28 2.96 20.00
C SER A 4 -0.81 3.12 18.57
N ARG A 5 -2.11 3.39 18.40
CA ARG A 5 -2.70 3.68 17.07
C ARG A 5 -2.28 5.04 16.52
N LEU A 6 -2.03 6.01 17.38
CA LEU A 6 -1.54 7.33 16.98
C LEU A 6 -0.06 7.24 16.57
N ASP A 7 0.74 6.47 17.32
CA ASP A 7 2.14 6.22 16.98
C ASP A 7 2.27 5.51 15.60
N GLU A 8 1.44 4.49 15.35
CA GLU A 8 1.37 3.80 14.05
C GLU A 8 0.97 4.76 12.90
N GLN A 9 0.01 5.67 13.14
CA GLN A 9 -0.40 6.66 12.16
C GLN A 9 0.69 7.70 11.88
N ASP A 10 1.44 8.12 12.90
CA ASP A 10 2.56 9.05 12.73
C ASP A 10 3.69 8.40 11.93
N GLU A 11 3.94 7.10 12.10
CA GLU A 11 4.90 6.35 11.28
C GLU A 11 4.44 6.24 9.82
N GLU A 12 3.16 5.94 9.56
CA GLU A 12 2.61 5.90 8.20
C GLU A 12 2.70 7.28 7.52
N ILE A 13 2.35 8.36 8.23
CA ILE A 13 2.43 9.73 7.71
C ILE A 13 3.88 10.11 7.40
N ARG A 14 4.84 9.73 8.27
CA ARG A 14 6.26 9.97 8.03
C ARG A 14 6.76 9.22 6.80
N PHE A 15 6.38 7.96 6.67
CA PHE A 15 6.72 7.13 5.51
C PHE A 15 6.15 7.70 4.21
N ILE A 16 4.89 8.14 4.21
CA ILE A 16 4.24 8.78 3.05
C ILE A 16 4.98 10.06 2.66
N ASN A 17 5.32 10.92 3.64
CA ASN A 17 6.08 12.14 3.37
C ASN A 17 7.45 11.86 2.75
N GLU A 18 8.18 10.88 3.25
CA GLU A 18 9.49 10.49 2.71
C GLU A 18 9.38 10.03 1.25
N LYS A 19 8.37 9.20 0.92
CA LYS A 19 8.12 8.76 -0.45
C LYS A 19 7.75 9.92 -1.37
N LEU A 20 6.95 10.88 -0.90
CA LEU A 20 6.55 12.06 -1.67
C LEU A 20 7.73 12.99 -1.94
N SER A 21 8.63 13.21 -0.97
CA SER A 21 9.84 14.01 -1.16
C SER A 21 10.74 13.45 -2.26
N ILE A 22 10.97 12.13 -2.27
CA ILE A 22 11.74 11.46 -3.32
C ILE A 22 11.07 11.67 -4.68
N LEU A 23 9.75 11.56 -4.75
CA LEU A 23 8.98 11.73 -5.98
C LEU A 23 9.09 13.17 -6.53
N ILE A 24 9.04 14.17 -5.65
CA ILE A 24 9.21 15.59 -6.02
C ILE A 24 10.61 15.84 -6.57
N GLU A 25 11.66 15.32 -5.92
CA GLU A 25 13.04 15.44 -6.36
C GLU A 25 13.26 14.78 -7.73
N LEU A 26 12.68 13.58 -7.92
CA LEU A 26 12.71 12.83 -9.17
C LEU A 26 12.06 13.60 -10.33
N LEU A 27 10.91 14.24 -10.07
CA LEU A 27 10.12 14.97 -11.06
C LEU A 27 10.55 16.43 -11.25
N THR A 28 11.32 16.98 -10.32
CA THR A 28 11.72 18.39 -10.29
C THR A 28 13.22 18.53 -10.03
N PRO A 29 14.07 17.96 -10.90
CA PRO A 29 15.50 18.00 -10.70
C PRO A 29 16.01 19.45 -10.67
N SER A 30 16.88 19.75 -9.71
CA SER A 30 17.46 21.08 -9.48
C SER A 30 18.33 21.57 -10.63
N GLU A 31 18.91 20.66 -11.42
CA GLU A 31 19.74 20.99 -12.58
C GLU A 31 19.23 20.33 -13.88
N LYS A 32 19.28 21.07 -14.99
CA LYS A 32 18.97 20.52 -16.32
C LYS A 32 20.06 19.51 -16.71
N GLY A 33 19.74 18.22 -16.62
CA GLY A 33 20.61 17.12 -17.05
C GLY A 33 21.06 16.17 -15.95
N ASP A 34 20.79 16.51 -14.68
CA ASP A 34 21.14 15.70 -13.49
C ASP A 34 19.91 14.97 -12.90
N GLY A 35 18.78 15.06 -13.59
CA GLY A 35 17.56 14.35 -13.23
C GLY A 35 17.57 12.91 -13.73
N PRO A 36 16.83 12.01 -13.05
CA PRO A 36 16.65 10.64 -13.49
C PRO A 36 16.10 10.62 -14.91
N THR A 37 16.65 9.73 -15.71
CA THR A 37 16.17 9.55 -17.08
C THR A 37 14.73 9.05 -17.07
N LEU A 38 14.04 9.20 -18.21
CA LEU A 38 12.72 8.59 -18.37
C LEU A 38 12.77 7.08 -18.05
N ASP A 39 13.86 6.40 -18.40
CA ASP A 39 14.04 4.98 -18.12
C ASP A 39 14.18 4.69 -16.61
N ASP A 40 14.86 5.56 -15.85
CA ASP A 40 14.95 5.45 -14.38
C ASP A 40 13.59 5.64 -13.71
N ILE A 41 12.79 6.59 -14.20
CA ILE A 41 11.44 6.85 -13.73
C ILE A 41 10.53 5.64 -14.04
N LEU A 42 10.62 5.10 -15.25
CA LEU A 42 9.83 3.93 -15.67
C LEU A 42 10.22 2.68 -14.87
N ALA A 43 11.51 2.45 -14.62
CA ALA A 43 11.97 1.35 -13.78
C ALA A 43 11.42 1.45 -12.36
N ARG A 44 11.47 2.65 -11.77
CA ARG A 44 10.95 2.88 -10.42
C ARG A 44 9.42 2.73 -10.33
N LEU A 45 8.69 3.11 -11.37
CA LEU A 45 7.25 2.87 -11.46
C LEU A 45 6.92 1.38 -11.52
N VAL A 46 7.69 0.58 -12.27
CA VAL A 46 7.49 -0.87 -12.33
C VAL A 46 7.76 -1.52 -10.97
N GLU A 47 8.81 -1.10 -10.26
CA GLU A 47 9.09 -1.57 -8.90
C GLU A 47 7.94 -1.24 -7.93
N LEU A 48 7.49 0.01 -7.92
CA LEU A 48 6.38 0.44 -7.07
C LEU A 48 5.08 -0.33 -7.35
N LEU A 49 4.77 -0.59 -8.63
CA LEU A 49 3.59 -1.37 -9.02
C LEU A 49 3.70 -2.84 -8.60
N ARG A 50 4.90 -3.43 -8.67
CA ARG A 50 5.15 -4.79 -8.18
C ARG A 50 4.99 -4.89 -6.67
N ASP A 51 5.51 -3.92 -5.94
CA ASP A 51 5.38 -3.86 -4.47
C ASP A 51 3.92 -3.70 -4.02
N GLN A 52 3.05 -3.15 -4.88
CA GLN A 52 1.62 -3.02 -4.63
C GLN A 52 0.81 -4.28 -4.96
N GLU A 53 1.36 -5.26 -5.68
CA GLU A 53 0.66 -6.49 -6.06
C GLU A 53 0.09 -7.28 -4.85
N PRO A 54 0.81 -7.44 -3.71
CA PRO A 54 0.26 -8.08 -2.52
C PRO A 54 -0.91 -7.30 -1.89
N VAL A 55 -0.87 -5.97 -1.99
CA VAL A 55 -1.95 -5.09 -1.48
C VAL A 55 -3.20 -5.24 -2.35
N ILE A 56 -3.03 -5.24 -3.67
CA ILE A 56 -4.13 -5.45 -4.63
C ILE A 56 -4.77 -6.83 -4.42
N LYS A 57 -3.96 -7.89 -4.30
CA LYS A 57 -4.47 -9.26 -4.02
C LYS A 57 -5.28 -9.33 -2.71
N ARG A 58 -4.85 -8.60 -1.67
CA ARG A 58 -5.60 -8.51 -0.40
C ARG A 58 -6.93 -7.78 -0.57
N ILE A 59 -6.96 -6.70 -1.36
CA ILE A 59 -8.19 -5.95 -1.65
C ILE A 59 -9.16 -6.82 -2.44
N ASP A 60 -8.69 -7.53 -3.46
CA ASP A 60 -9.52 -8.45 -4.25
C ASP A 60 -10.13 -9.54 -3.37
N HIS A 61 -9.31 -10.20 -2.54
CA HIS A 61 -9.80 -11.22 -1.62
C HIS A 61 -10.84 -10.67 -0.63
N THR A 62 -10.62 -9.47 -0.11
CA THR A 62 -11.54 -8.85 0.86
C THR A 62 -12.83 -8.42 0.20
N THR A 63 -12.75 -7.86 -1.00
CA THR A 63 -13.91 -7.43 -1.80
C THR A 63 -14.75 -8.62 -2.23
N ALA A 64 -14.12 -9.69 -2.74
CA ALA A 64 -14.83 -10.93 -3.09
C ALA A 64 -15.58 -11.52 -1.88
N ARG A 65 -14.91 -11.62 -0.73
CA ARG A 65 -15.53 -12.06 0.53
C ARG A 65 -16.72 -11.18 0.94
N ASN A 66 -16.56 -9.86 0.86
CA ASN A 66 -17.64 -8.93 1.23
C ASN A 66 -18.84 -9.07 0.29
N ASN A 67 -18.61 -9.27 -1.01
CA ASN A 67 -19.67 -9.52 -1.97
C ASN A 67 -20.40 -10.83 -1.67
N ASP A 68 -19.68 -11.91 -1.38
CA ASP A 68 -20.30 -13.20 -1.00
C ASP A 68 -21.17 -13.06 0.26
N LEU A 69 -20.73 -12.28 1.26
CA LEU A 69 -21.52 -11.99 2.45
C LEU A 69 -22.78 -11.17 2.13
N LEU A 70 -22.69 -10.16 1.28
CA LEU A 70 -23.83 -9.34 0.84
C LEU A 70 -24.84 -10.15 0.04
N GLU A 71 -24.37 -11.14 -0.73
CA GLU A 71 -25.21 -12.07 -1.48
C GLU A 71 -25.76 -13.23 -0.62
N GLY A 72 -25.45 -13.26 0.68
CA GLY A 72 -25.93 -14.28 1.62
C GLY A 72 -25.30 -15.66 1.43
N ARG A 73 -24.15 -15.76 0.76
CA ARG A 73 -23.41 -17.02 0.58
C ARG A 73 -22.64 -17.38 1.85
N ILE A 74 -22.42 -18.69 2.05
CA ILE A 74 -21.64 -19.19 3.19
C ILE A 74 -20.16 -18.88 2.94
N VAL A 75 -19.55 -18.07 3.80
CA VAL A 75 -18.12 -17.74 3.75
C VAL A 75 -17.40 -18.39 4.92
N LEU A 76 -16.29 -19.09 4.65
CA LEU A 76 -15.47 -19.69 5.71
C LEU A 76 -14.84 -18.61 6.62
N PRO A 77 -14.76 -18.83 7.94
CA PRO A 77 -14.02 -17.95 8.86
C PRO A 77 -12.54 -17.89 8.50
N LYS A 78 -11.88 -16.75 8.73
CA LYS A 78 -10.42 -16.69 8.58
C LYS A 78 -9.77 -17.54 9.68
N ALA A 79 -8.66 -18.21 9.35
CA ALA A 79 -7.83 -18.87 10.35
C ALA A 79 -7.37 -17.82 11.39
N GLY A 80 -7.97 -17.86 12.58
CA GLY A 80 -7.81 -16.85 13.63
C GLY A 80 -9.13 -16.40 14.29
N ASP A 81 -10.27 -16.61 13.63
CA ASP A 81 -11.60 -16.21 14.14
C ASP A 81 -12.22 -17.25 15.12
N THR A 82 -11.60 -18.42 15.30
CA THR A 82 -12.07 -19.40 16.30
C THR A 82 -11.79 -18.89 17.71
N PRO A 83 -12.83 -18.69 18.55
CA PRO A 83 -12.62 -18.34 19.95
C PRO A 83 -11.82 -19.46 20.62
N ARG A 84 -10.69 -19.12 21.25
CA ARG A 84 -10.05 -20.04 22.20
C ARG A 84 -11.05 -20.25 23.33
N SER A 85 -11.56 -21.48 23.43
CA SER A 85 -12.44 -21.94 24.50
C SER A 85 -11.72 -21.93 25.85
#